data_AF-A0A0K2VY22-F1
#
_entry.id   AF-A0A0K2VY22-F1
#
_cell.length_a   1.000
_cell.length_b   1.000
_cell.length_c   1.000
_cell.angle_alpha   90.00
_cell.angle_beta   90.00
_cell.angle_gamma   90.00
#
_symmetry.space_group_name_H-M   'P 1'
#
loop_
_entity.id
_entity.type
_entity.pdbx_description
1 polymer ?
#
loop_
_entity_poly.entity_id
_entity_poly.type
_entity_poly.pdbx_seq_one_letter_code
_entity_poly.pdbx_strand_id
1 'polypeptide(L)'
;MSILVRNIDGVWQEWHGSLIVTQMVSTYTAVYGDGRKVETPCDPYPVEIQMNGDNLRGFYDQGMWTLEEVQAVGGRIAVPFEIPEGKRAIGSPSYVETDGVVRQVYQVEDIPPPPEPPTAEEKVGAMLAGYDLSVRDLKSVLGLSI
;
A
#
# COMPACT_ATOMS: atom_id res chain seq x y z
N MET A 1 3.46 3.72 8.20
CA MET A 1 4.48 3.38 7.19
C MET A 1 4.14 4.19 5.96
N SER A 2 5.05 5.03 5.50
CA SER A 2 4.79 5.92 4.37
C SER A 2 4.83 5.18 3.05
N ILE A 3 4.09 5.66 2.05
CA ILE A 3 4.08 5.06 0.71
C ILE A 3 4.99 5.89 -0.19
N LEU A 4 6.19 5.39 -0.49
CA LEU A 4 7.12 6.06 -1.39
C LEU A 4 6.79 5.69 -2.84
N VAL A 5 6.51 6.70 -3.65
CA VAL A 5 6.22 6.56 -5.08
C VAL A 5 7.17 7.40 -5.91
N ARG A 6 7.33 7.02 -7.18
CA ARG A 6 8.07 7.79 -8.19
C ARG A 6 7.29 7.83 -9.49
N ASN A 7 7.54 8.85 -10.30
CA ASN A 7 6.96 8.95 -11.63
C ASN A 7 7.87 8.22 -12.63
N ILE A 8 7.31 7.24 -13.34
CA ILE A 8 7.97 6.51 -14.42
C ILE A 8 7.10 6.70 -15.66
N ASP A 9 7.62 7.39 -16.67
CA ASP A 9 6.93 7.62 -17.94
C ASP A 9 5.51 8.19 -17.78
N GLY A 10 5.32 9.10 -16.81
CA GLY A 10 4.03 9.73 -16.53
C GLY A 10 3.14 8.94 -15.56
N VAL A 11 3.55 7.75 -15.10
CA VAL A 11 2.78 6.91 -14.19
C VAL A 11 3.44 6.89 -12.82
N TRP A 12 2.67 7.21 -11.78
CA TRP A 12 3.11 7.07 -10.39
C TRP A 12 3.08 5.60 -9.98
N GLN A 13 4.22 5.09 -9.51
CA GLN A 13 4.38 3.71 -9.07
C GLN A 13 5.17 3.68 -7.76
N GLU A 14 4.93 2.66 -6.93
CA GLU A 14 5.73 2.45 -5.73
C GLU A 14 7.20 2.24 -6.08
N TRP A 15 8.07 2.92 -5.36
CA TRP A 15 9.50 2.76 -5.55
C TRP A 15 9.99 1.61 -4.66
N HIS A 16 10.17 0.46 -5.30
CA HIS A 16 10.84 -0.70 -4.70
C HIS A 16 12.25 -0.88 -5.29
N GLY A 17 13.19 -1.31 -4.45
CA GLY A 17 14.54 -1.66 -4.90
C GLY A 17 15.42 -0.47 -5.31
N SER A 18 16.55 -0.80 -5.94
CA SER A 18 17.64 0.14 -6.23
C SER A 18 17.55 0.73 -7.63
N LEU A 19 17.67 2.06 -7.73
CA LEU A 19 17.61 2.81 -8.97
C LEU A 19 18.67 3.91 -8.98
N ILE A 20 19.14 4.27 -10.18
CA ILE A 20 20.03 5.41 -10.34
C ILE A 20 19.16 6.66 -10.34
N VAL A 21 19.47 7.61 -9.46
CA VAL A 21 18.86 8.93 -9.44
C VAL A 21 19.93 10.00 -9.57
N THR A 22 19.51 11.16 -10.05
CA THR A 22 20.36 12.35 -10.06
C THR A 22 20.11 13.14 -8.78
N GLN A 23 21.17 13.40 -8.03
CA GLN A 23 21.15 14.28 -6.87
C GLN A 23 22.04 15.50 -7.14
N MET A 24 21.58 16.69 -6.78
CA MET A 24 22.41 17.89 -6.80
C MET A 24 23.25 17.93 -5.54
N VAL A 25 24.57 17.88 -5.69
CA VAL A 25 25.53 17.95 -4.58
C VAL A 25 26.23 19.30 -4.63
N SER A 26 26.35 19.97 -3.49
CA SER A 26 26.97 21.31 -3.36
C SER A 26 28.21 21.30 -2.46
N THR A 27 28.77 20.12 -2.20
CA THR A 27 30.00 19.95 -1.42
C THR A 27 30.93 18.97 -2.15
N TYR A 28 32.23 19.20 -2.03
CA TYR A 28 33.24 18.25 -2.47
C TYR A 28 34.30 18.07 -1.39
N THR A 29 34.92 16.90 -1.35
CA THR A 29 36.05 16.63 -0.45
C THR A 29 37.36 17.07 -1.11
N ALA A 30 37.96 18.14 -0.62
CA ALA A 30 39.31 18.55 -0.99
C ALA A 30 40.35 17.69 -0.24
N VAL A 31 41.28 17.08 -0.99
CA VAL A 31 42.40 16.31 -0.43
C VAL A 31 43.69 17.12 -0.62
N TYR A 32 44.29 17.56 0.48
CA TYR A 32 45.54 18.34 0.46
C TYR A 32 46.76 17.41 0.34
N GLY A 33 47.90 17.95 -0.10
CA GLY A 33 49.14 17.17 -0.28
C GLY A 33 49.71 16.55 1.00
N ASP A 34 49.25 16.98 2.17
CA ASP A 34 49.56 16.42 3.49
C ASP A 34 48.57 15.33 3.94
N GLY A 35 47.63 14.94 3.08
CA GLY A 35 46.62 13.92 3.35
C GLY A 35 45.39 14.42 4.11
N ARG A 36 45.32 15.70 4.49
CA ARG A 36 44.10 16.27 5.11
C ARG A 36 42.95 16.24 4.11
N LYS A 37 41.77 15.87 4.61
CA LYS A 37 40.50 15.90 3.87
C LYS A 37 39.61 16.97 4.48
N VAL A 38 39.10 17.88 3.66
CA VAL A 38 38.19 18.94 4.09
C VAL A 38 36.99 18.95 3.16
N GLU A 39 35.79 18.96 3.72
CA GLU A 39 34.57 19.22 2.93
C GLU A 39 34.46 20.72 2.64
N THR A 40 34.42 21.06 1.37
CA THR A 40 34.37 22.44 0.88
C THR A 40 33.08 22.64 0.10
N PRO A 41 32.30 23.71 0.36
CA PRO A 41 31.15 24.07 -0.46
C PRO A 41 31.55 24.41 -1.89
N CYS A 42 30.71 24.08 -2.87
CA CYS A 42 30.85 24.46 -4.26
C CYS A 42 29.50 24.73 -4.92
N ASP A 43 29.54 25.19 -6.17
CA ASP A 43 28.34 25.29 -6.99
C ASP A 43 27.67 23.91 -7.14
N PRO A 44 26.34 23.81 -6.98
CA PRO A 44 25.62 22.55 -7.09
C PRO A 44 25.84 21.88 -8.44
N TYR A 45 26.22 20.60 -8.43
CA TYR A 45 26.40 19.80 -9.65
C TYR A 45 25.64 18.47 -9.56
N PRO A 46 25.15 17.95 -10.69
CA PRO A 46 24.41 16.68 -10.71
C PRO A 46 25.36 15.50 -10.56
N VAL A 47 25.01 14.58 -9.67
CA VAL A 47 25.70 13.30 -9.47
C VAL A 47 24.69 12.17 -9.60
N GLU A 48 25.07 11.12 -10.34
CA GLU A 48 24.30 9.89 -10.40
C GLU A 48 24.63 9.01 -9.20
N ILE A 49 23.64 8.71 -8.37
CA ILE A 49 23.77 7.82 -7.22
C ILE A 49 22.79 6.68 -7.33
N GLN A 50 23.22 5.48 -6.91
CA GLN A 50 22.31 4.36 -6.75
C GLN A 50 21.60 4.48 -5.41
N MET A 51 20.28 4.50 -5.43
CA MET A 51 19.46 4.64 -4.24
C MET A 51 18.37 3.59 -4.17
N ASN A 52 18.18 3.03 -2.97
CA ASN A 52 17.17 2.02 -2.70
C ASN A 52 15.91 2.66 -2.12
N GLY A 53 14.76 2.40 -2.73
CA GLY A 53 13.47 2.98 -2.32
C GLY A 53 13.04 2.57 -0.91
N ASP A 54 13.31 1.33 -0.49
CA ASP A 54 12.96 0.86 0.86
C ASP A 54 13.79 1.59 1.93
N ASN A 55 15.08 1.82 1.66
CA ASN A 55 15.94 2.61 2.53
C ASN A 55 15.49 4.07 2.59
N LEU A 56 15.18 4.67 1.44
CA LEU A 56 14.72 6.06 1.40
C LEU A 56 13.42 6.26 2.17
N ARG A 57 12.45 5.34 2.01
CA ARG A 57 11.24 5.32 2.84
C ARG A 57 11.60 5.23 4.32
N GLY A 58 12.54 4.36 4.68
CA GLY A 58 13.04 4.24 6.05
C GLY A 58 13.65 5.53 6.59
N PHE A 59 14.41 6.28 5.78
CA PHE A 59 14.98 7.57 6.17
C PHE A 59 13.92 8.63 6.39
N TYR A 60 12.91 8.68 5.54
CA TYR A 60 11.76 9.57 5.73
C TYR A 60 10.95 9.21 6.98
N ASP A 61 10.60 7.93 7.17
CA ASP A 61 9.83 7.46 8.32
C ASP A 61 10.55 7.69 9.66
N GLN A 62 11.89 7.70 9.65
CA GLN A 62 12.73 8.00 10.82
C GLN A 62 12.99 9.50 11.02
N GLY A 63 12.46 10.36 10.13
CA GLY A 63 12.67 11.81 10.17
C GLY A 63 14.10 12.24 9.86
N MET A 64 14.93 11.36 9.29
CA MET A 64 16.28 11.70 8.84
C MET A 64 16.25 12.51 7.55
N TRP A 65 15.24 12.28 6.71
CA TRP A 65 15.02 13.02 5.47
C TRP A 65 13.69 13.75 5.53
N THR A 66 13.72 15.01 5.11
CA THR A 66 12.55 15.84 4.88
C THR A 66 11.84 15.44 3.61
N LEU A 67 10.59 15.89 3.46
CA LEU A 67 9.86 15.70 2.21
C LEU A 67 10.63 16.33 1.03
N GLU A 68 11.20 17.52 1.19
CA GLU A 68 11.94 18.23 0.13
C GLU A 68 13.14 17.43 -0.39
N GLU A 69 13.89 16.76 0.49
CA GLU A 69 15.00 15.90 0.10
C GLU A 69 14.53 14.67 -0.68
N VAL A 70 13.42 14.06 -0.27
CA VAL A 70 12.77 12.96 -1.03
C VAL A 70 12.30 13.45 -2.41
N GLN A 71 11.79 14.67 -2.48
CA GLN A 71 11.35 15.30 -3.73
C GLN A 71 12.52 15.62 -4.66
N ALA A 72 13.66 16.05 -4.12
CA ALA A 72 14.85 16.40 -4.90
C ALA A 72 15.41 15.22 -5.70
N VAL A 73 15.16 14.00 -5.23
CA VAL A 73 15.58 12.75 -5.89
C VAL A 73 14.47 12.09 -6.70
N GLY A 74 13.38 12.81 -6.96
CA GLY A 74 12.24 12.36 -7.79
C GLY A 74 11.21 11.48 -7.05
N GLY A 75 11.33 11.34 -5.74
CA GLY A 75 10.35 10.64 -4.91
C GLY A 75 9.18 11.53 -4.48
N ARG A 76 8.06 10.90 -4.17
CA ARG A 76 6.91 11.53 -3.48
C ARG A 76 6.41 10.57 -2.40
N ILE A 77 5.84 11.14 -1.34
CA ILE A 77 5.12 10.37 -0.32
C ILE A 77 3.64 10.44 -0.65
N ALA A 78 3.04 9.29 -0.97
CA ALA A 78 1.63 9.20 -1.31
C ALA A 78 0.75 9.14 -0.06
N VAL A 79 -0.38 9.85 -0.11
CA VAL A 79 -1.42 9.77 0.92
C VAL A 79 -2.19 8.46 0.74
N PRO A 80 -2.31 7.61 1.79
CA PRO A 80 -3.02 6.34 1.70
C PRO A 80 -4.51 6.56 1.43
N PHE A 81 -5.12 5.59 0.75
CA PHE A 81 -6.56 5.62 0.48
C PHE A 81 -7.34 5.11 1.69
N GLU A 82 -8.33 5.86 2.14
CA GLU A 82 -9.28 5.39 3.14
C GLU A 82 -10.49 4.73 2.47
N ILE A 83 -10.74 3.46 2.80
CA ILE A 83 -11.86 2.71 2.24
C ILE A 83 -13.16 3.24 2.88
N PRO A 84 -14.15 3.70 2.09
CA PRO A 84 -15.44 4.14 2.62
C PRO A 84 -16.16 3.01 3.37
N GLU A 85 -16.92 3.37 4.40
CA GLU A 85 -17.71 2.41 5.18
C GLU A 85 -18.69 1.63 4.28
N GLY A 86 -18.83 0.33 4.52
CA GLY A 86 -19.69 -0.56 3.73
C GLY A 86 -19.10 -0.97 2.37
N LYS A 87 -17.90 -0.51 2.03
CA LYS A 87 -17.19 -0.91 0.81
C LYS A 87 -15.93 -1.71 1.11
N ARG A 88 -15.50 -2.50 0.13
CA ARG A 88 -14.18 -3.17 0.14
C ARG A 88 -13.37 -2.75 -1.07
N ALA A 89 -12.07 -2.58 -0.88
CA ALA A 89 -11.15 -2.33 -1.98
C ALA A 89 -10.95 -3.61 -2.81
N ILE A 90 -10.87 -3.46 -4.14
CA ILE A 90 -10.62 -4.52 -5.10
C ILE A 90 -9.39 -4.18 -5.93
N GLY A 91 -8.60 -5.20 -6.22
CA GLY A 91 -7.48 -5.11 -7.14
C GLY A 91 -6.26 -4.44 -6.53
N SER A 92 -5.37 -3.97 -7.42
CA SER A 92 -4.12 -3.32 -7.03
C SER A 92 -4.30 -1.82 -6.83
N PRO A 93 -3.54 -1.19 -5.93
CA PRO A 93 -3.55 0.26 -5.78
C PRO A 93 -3.08 0.96 -7.06
N SER A 94 -3.64 2.13 -7.30
CA SER A 94 -3.17 3.10 -8.30
C SER A 94 -2.80 4.42 -7.62
N TYR A 95 -1.99 5.24 -8.26
CA TYR A 95 -1.50 6.50 -7.70
C TYR A 95 -1.80 7.65 -8.65
N VAL A 96 -2.46 8.69 -8.14
CA VAL A 96 -2.88 9.85 -8.92
C VAL A 96 -2.42 11.11 -8.21
N GLU A 97 -1.89 12.08 -8.95
CA GLU A 97 -1.52 13.38 -8.42
C GLU A 97 -2.69 14.36 -8.57
N THR A 98 -3.05 15.02 -7.47
CA THR A 98 -4.09 16.05 -7.44
C THR A 98 -3.60 17.19 -6.55
N ASP A 99 -3.57 18.41 -7.09
CA ASP A 99 -3.06 19.61 -6.41
C ASP A 99 -1.62 19.45 -5.87
N GLY A 100 -0.75 18.74 -6.63
CA GLY A 100 0.64 18.49 -6.24
C GLY A 100 0.84 17.42 -5.16
N VAL A 101 -0.24 16.75 -4.73
CA VAL A 101 -0.22 15.67 -3.75
C VAL A 101 -0.54 14.36 -4.45
N VAL A 102 0.33 13.36 -4.30
CA VAL A 102 0.05 12.01 -4.80
C VAL A 102 -0.84 11.28 -3.81
N ARG A 103 -1.95 10.73 -4.29
CA ARG A 103 -2.92 9.96 -3.51
C ARG A 103 -3.01 8.55 -4.04
N GLN A 104 -3.08 7.60 -3.13
CA GLN A 104 -3.43 6.23 -3.46
C GLN A 104 -4.93 6.17 -3.77
N VAL A 105 -5.30 5.36 -4.77
CA VAL A 105 -6.68 5.15 -5.21
C VAL A 105 -6.90 3.66 -5.43
N TYR A 106 -8.00 3.14 -4.90
CA TYR A 106 -8.45 1.76 -5.12
C TYR A 106 -9.78 1.75 -5.88
N GLN A 107 -10.00 0.68 -6.64
CA GLN A 107 -11.36 0.31 -7.04
C GLN A 107 -12.10 -0.20 -5.81
N VAL A 108 -13.38 0.13 -5.67
CA VAL A 108 -14.21 -0.27 -4.52
C VAL A 108 -15.50 -0.92 -4.99
N GLU A 109 -15.94 -1.97 -4.30
CA GLU A 109 -17.29 -2.52 -4.39
C GLU A 109 -18.00 -2.50 -3.05
N ASP A 110 -19.32 -2.59 -3.10
CA ASP A 110 -20.14 -2.74 -1.91
C ASP A 110 -19.93 -4.14 -1.30
N ILE A 111 -19.79 -4.19 0.01
CA ILE A 111 -19.71 -5.46 0.72
C ILE A 111 -21.10 -6.12 0.66
N PRO A 112 -21.22 -7.35 0.12
CA PRO A 112 -22.51 -8.02 0.10
C PRO A 112 -23.04 -8.16 1.54
N PRO A 113 -24.35 -7.97 1.77
CA PRO A 113 -24.91 -8.14 3.09
C PRO A 113 -24.60 -9.56 3.60
N PRO A 114 -24.36 -9.73 4.92
CA PRO A 114 -24.18 -11.05 5.50
C PRO A 114 -25.33 -11.96 5.08
N PRO A 115 -25.07 -13.23 4.73
CA PRO A 115 -26.16 -14.17 4.46
C PRO A 115 -27.08 -14.21 5.67
N GLU A 116 -28.39 -14.23 5.42
CA GLU A 116 -29.38 -14.34 6.49
C GLU A 116 -29.09 -15.60 7.31
N PRO A 117 -29.18 -15.53 8.65
CA PRO A 117 -28.96 -16.70 9.49
C PRO A 117 -29.95 -17.79 9.09
N PRO A 118 -29.50 -19.05 8.99
CA PRO A 118 -30.37 -20.15 8.57
C PRO A 118 -31.55 -20.25 9.52
N THR A 119 -32.73 -20.41 8.96
CA THR A 119 -33.97 -20.63 9.67
C THR A 119 -33.87 -21.88 10.55
N ALA A 120 -34.74 -21.99 11.56
CA ALA A 120 -34.78 -23.18 12.41
C ALA A 120 -35.01 -24.47 11.58
N GLU A 121 -35.81 -24.40 10.52
CA GLU A 121 -36.07 -25.53 9.63
C GLU A 121 -34.85 -25.92 8.80
N GLU A 122 -34.07 -24.96 8.30
CA GLU A 122 -32.80 -25.22 7.60
C GLU A 122 -31.72 -25.78 8.54
N LYS A 123 -31.67 -25.31 9.80
CA LYS A 123 -30.77 -25.88 10.83
C LYS A 123 -31.13 -27.33 11.14
N VAL A 124 -32.42 -27.62 11.30
CA VAL A 124 -32.91 -28.98 11.54
C VAL A 124 -32.66 -29.87 10.31
N GLY A 125 -32.90 -29.35 9.10
CA GLY A 125 -32.60 -30.05 7.85
C GLY A 125 -31.12 -30.39 7.71
N ALA A 126 -30.21 -29.44 7.97
CA ALA A 126 -28.77 -29.67 7.92
C ALA A 126 -28.29 -30.67 8.99
N MET A 127 -28.88 -30.63 10.19
CA MET A 127 -28.58 -31.60 11.25
C MET A 127 -29.04 -33.02 10.85
N LEU A 128 -30.24 -33.15 10.27
CA LEU A 128 -30.78 -34.44 9.84
C LEU A 128 -30.06 -35.01 8.61
N ALA A 129 -29.58 -34.16 7.70
CA ALA A 129 -28.79 -34.57 6.55
C ALA A 129 -27.49 -35.29 6.96
N GLY A 130 -26.90 -34.95 8.12
CA GLY A 130 -25.77 -35.68 8.69
C GLY A 130 -26.07 -37.13 9.10
N TYR A 131 -27.35 -37.49 9.16
CA TYR A 131 -27.85 -38.83 9.47
C TYR A 131 -28.59 -39.46 8.28
N ASP A 132 -28.48 -38.88 7.07
CA ASP A 132 -29.21 -39.31 5.86
C ASP A 132 -30.76 -39.30 6.05
N LEU A 133 -31.25 -38.38 6.90
CA LEU A 133 -32.66 -38.20 7.21
C LEU A 133 -33.17 -36.86 6.68
N SER A 134 -34.43 -36.83 6.27
CA SER A 134 -35.12 -35.60 5.87
C SER A 134 -36.03 -35.06 6.98
N VAL A 135 -36.38 -33.77 6.90
CA VAL A 135 -37.38 -33.16 7.80
C VAL A 135 -38.75 -33.85 7.69
N ARG A 136 -39.08 -34.43 6.52
CA ARG A 136 -40.29 -35.23 6.32
C ARG A 136 -40.27 -36.51 7.15
N ASP A 137 -39.11 -37.19 7.22
CA ASP A 137 -38.97 -38.43 7.99
C ASP A 137 -39.17 -38.16 9.48
N LEU A 138 -38.59 -37.06 9.98
CA LEU A 138 -38.79 -36.63 11.37
C LEU A 138 -40.27 -36.31 11.67
N LYS A 139 -40.94 -35.55 10.79
CA LYS A 139 -42.39 -35.24 10.95
C LYS A 139 -43.24 -36.51 10.95
N SER A 140 -42.89 -37.50 10.13
CA SER A 140 -43.57 -38.81 10.10
C SER A 140 -43.37 -39.61 11.38
N VAL A 141 -42.17 -39.59 11.97
CA VAL A 141 -41.87 -40.30 13.23
C VAL A 141 -42.59 -39.65 14.42
N LEU A 142 -42.69 -38.32 14.42
CA LEU A 142 -43.33 -37.56 15.50
C LEU A 142 -44.87 -37.50 15.41
N GLY A 143 -45.48 -38.10 14.37
CA GLY A 143 -46.94 -38.09 14.18
C GLY A 143 -47.52 -36.71 13.86
N LEU A 144 -46.68 -35.78 13.38
CA LEU A 144 -47.06 -34.43 12.99
C LEU A 144 -47.47 -34.45 11.50
N SER A 145 -48.73 -34.82 11.23
CA SER A 145 -49.27 -34.87 9.87
C SER A 145 -49.62 -33.46 9.34
N ILE A 146 -48.90 -33.05 8.29
CA ILE A 146 -49.04 -31.89 7.38
C ILE A 146 -49.17 -30.52 8.07
#